data_AF-E3L936-F1
#
_entry.id   AF-E3L936-F1
#
_cell.length_a   1.000
_cell.length_b   1.000
_cell.length_c   1.000
_cell.angle_alpha   90.00
_cell.angle_beta   90.00
_cell.angle_gamma   90.00
#
_symmetry.space_group_name_H-M   'P 1'
#
loop_
_entity.id
_entity.type
_entity.pdbx_description
1 polymer ?
#
loop_
_entity_poly.entity_id
_entity_poly.type
_entity_poly.pdbx_seq_one_letter_code
_entity_poly.pdbx_strand_id
1 'polypeptide(L)'
;MKLCSFNSRLDKSFSKYRFSFMGFHLSKEPPPQIVLERSVTHADRSNKSATKQFWTDEESTCLICLEEFHLLDRKMSWPVCSHNFHKACAKKWRKNQDHCPLCRGIDEKLSKELAALQAKKDEEKRVATLEDATQQLLNLGNPSNEWEKRQVARWERVIRRLSK
;
A
#
# COMPACT_ATOMS: atom_id res chain seq x y z
N MET A 1 -12.57 41.67 -22.39
CA MET A 1 -14.02 41.74 -22.09
C MET A 1 -14.77 41.01 -23.20
N LYS A 2 -15.85 40.28 -22.84
CA LYS A 2 -16.63 39.28 -23.64
C LYS A 2 -15.88 37.94 -23.77
N LEU A 3 -16.25 36.80 -23.17
CA LEU A 3 -17.55 36.17 -22.82
C LEU A 3 -18.56 36.18 -23.96
N CYS A 4 -18.79 35.00 -24.56
CA CYS A 4 -20.01 34.18 -24.39
C CYS A 4 -19.93 32.98 -25.35
N SER A 5 -20.09 31.74 -24.87
CA SER A 5 -21.35 30.95 -24.95
C SER A 5 -21.09 29.70 -25.82
N PHE A 6 -21.64 28.50 -25.65
CA PHE A 6 -22.61 27.91 -24.72
C PHE A 6 -22.71 26.40 -25.07
N ASN A 7 -22.76 25.54 -24.04
CA ASN A 7 -23.50 24.26 -23.94
C ASN A 7 -23.24 23.07 -24.91
N SER A 8 -23.42 21.80 -24.54
CA SER A 8 -23.91 21.16 -23.30
C SER A 8 -23.78 19.62 -23.38
N ARG A 9 -23.74 18.98 -22.19
CA ARG A 9 -24.42 17.70 -21.81
C ARG A 9 -23.81 16.37 -22.32
N LEU A 10 -23.69 15.27 -21.56
CA LEU A 10 -24.18 14.74 -20.25
C LEU A 10 -23.07 13.81 -19.68
N ASP A 11 -22.71 13.80 -18.39
CA ASP A 11 -23.35 13.36 -17.12
C ASP A 11 -23.45 11.83 -16.88
N LYS A 12 -22.87 11.41 -15.73
CA LYS A 12 -23.32 10.42 -14.72
C LYS A 12 -22.17 10.26 -13.68
N SER A 13 -21.95 11.16 -12.71
CA SER A 13 -22.69 11.37 -11.44
C SER A 13 -22.57 10.20 -10.44
N PHE A 14 -22.27 10.33 -9.13
CA PHE A 14 -22.06 11.44 -8.17
C PHE A 14 -21.32 10.83 -6.94
N SER A 15 -20.34 11.49 -6.28
CA SER A 15 -20.49 12.52 -5.24
C SER A 15 -21.24 12.08 -3.96
N LYS A 16 -20.52 11.99 -2.84
CA LYS A 16 -21.09 12.16 -1.49
C LYS A 16 -20.02 12.48 -0.44
N TYR A 17 -19.37 13.62 -0.58
CA TYR A 17 -18.73 14.30 0.55
C TYR A 17 -19.04 15.81 0.46
N ARG A 18 -20.00 16.27 1.27
CA ARG A 18 -20.23 17.69 1.58
C ARG A 18 -20.35 17.84 3.09
N PHE A 19 -19.36 18.52 3.67
CA PHE A 19 -19.41 19.08 5.01
C PHE A 19 -20.38 20.27 5.03
N SER A 20 -21.35 20.25 5.95
CA SER A 20 -21.77 21.43 6.72
C SER A 20 -22.59 20.97 7.93
N PHE A 21 -22.07 21.30 9.10
CA PHE A 21 -22.63 21.07 10.42
C PHE A 21 -23.48 22.28 10.81
N MET A 22 -24.77 22.09 11.11
CA MET A 22 -25.49 22.67 12.25
C MET A 22 -27.01 22.41 12.15
N GLY A 23 -27.53 21.75 13.18
CA GLY A 23 -28.93 21.81 13.59
C GLY A 23 -29.91 20.93 12.80
N PHE A 24 -30.13 19.70 13.27
CA PHE A 24 -31.48 19.16 13.52
C PHE A 24 -31.34 17.85 14.30
N HIS A 25 -31.87 17.86 15.53
CA HIS A 25 -31.97 16.72 16.40
C HIS A 25 -33.05 15.79 15.82
N LEU A 26 -32.66 14.69 15.17
CA LEU A 26 -33.58 13.60 14.85
C LEU A 26 -33.02 12.33 15.48
N SER A 27 -33.70 11.90 16.54
CA SER A 27 -33.62 10.58 17.13
C SER A 27 -33.55 9.53 16.03
N LYS A 28 -32.39 8.88 15.88
CA LYS A 28 -32.33 7.56 15.27
C LYS A 28 -32.30 6.60 16.44
N GLU A 29 -33.39 5.87 16.57
CA GLU A 29 -33.58 4.87 17.60
C GLU A 29 -32.38 3.91 17.66
N PRO A 30 -31.96 3.49 18.86
CA PRO A 30 -30.90 2.49 19.00
C PRO A 30 -31.32 1.20 18.27
N PRO A 31 -30.39 0.49 17.60
CA PRO A 31 -30.71 -0.78 16.96
C PRO A 31 -31.33 -1.74 17.99
N PRO A 32 -32.29 -2.60 17.58
CA PRO A 32 -33.05 -3.44 18.49
C PRO A 32 -32.10 -4.30 19.33
N GLN A 33 -32.15 -4.11 20.65
CA GLN A 33 -31.46 -4.97 21.58
C GLN A 33 -32.15 -6.34 21.52
N ILE A 34 -31.45 -7.34 20.99
CA ILE A 34 -31.87 -8.74 21.17
C ILE A 34 -31.65 -9.05 22.64
N VAL A 35 -32.70 -8.89 23.44
CA VAL A 35 -32.78 -9.36 24.82
C VAL A 35 -32.87 -10.88 24.76
N LEU A 36 -31.75 -11.56 24.93
CA LEU A 36 -31.74 -12.97 25.29
C LEU A 36 -31.59 -13.02 26.82
N GLU A 37 -32.74 -12.97 27.50
CA GLU A 37 -32.81 -13.27 28.92
C GLU A 37 -32.39 -14.72 29.21
N ARG A 38 -31.85 -14.86 30.41
CA ARG A 38 -30.91 -15.86 30.87
C ARG A 38 -31.63 -16.88 31.74
N SER A 39 -31.25 -18.16 31.65
CA SER A 39 -31.46 -19.11 32.76
C SER A 39 -30.10 -19.56 33.28
N VAL A 40 -29.73 -19.03 34.46
CA VAL A 40 -28.67 -19.61 35.29
C VAL A 40 -29.34 -20.67 36.15
N THR A 41 -29.07 -21.94 35.87
CA THR A 41 -29.23 -23.01 36.86
C THR A 41 -27.84 -23.41 37.31
N HIS A 42 -27.52 -23.12 38.57
CA HIS A 42 -26.36 -23.68 39.25
C HIS A 42 -26.51 -25.20 39.33
N ALA A 43 -25.55 -25.95 38.76
CA ALA A 43 -24.86 -27.11 39.35
C ALA A 43 -24.32 -28.07 38.27
N ASP A 44 -22.99 -28.18 38.30
CA ASP A 44 -22.16 -29.38 38.10
C ASP A 44 -21.81 -29.97 36.71
N ARG A 45 -20.51 -30.29 36.66
CA ARG A 45 -19.83 -31.43 36.02
C ARG A 45 -19.70 -31.53 34.50
N SER A 46 -18.51 -31.13 34.04
CA SER A 46 -17.66 -31.80 33.03
C SER A 46 -18.34 -32.29 31.74
N ASN A 47 -18.33 -31.46 30.69
CA ASN A 47 -18.07 -31.96 29.35
C ASN A 47 -17.44 -30.87 28.46
N LYS A 48 -16.36 -31.23 27.79
CA LYS A 48 -15.50 -30.33 27.01
C LYS A 48 -15.99 -30.37 25.56
N SER A 49 -16.94 -29.51 25.22
CA SER A 49 -17.30 -29.22 23.82
C SER A 49 -18.14 -27.95 23.74
N ALA A 50 -17.84 -27.13 22.73
CA ALA A 50 -18.48 -25.85 22.38
C ALA A 50 -18.08 -24.64 23.23
N THR A 51 -16.79 -24.27 23.21
CA THR A 51 -16.40 -22.87 23.41
C THR A 51 -17.01 -22.03 22.28
N LYS A 52 -18.07 -21.30 22.63
CA LYS A 52 -18.60 -20.18 21.84
C LYS A 52 -17.46 -19.17 21.69
N GLN A 53 -16.88 -19.10 20.49
CA GLN A 53 -15.80 -18.16 20.18
C GLN A 53 -16.31 -16.74 20.40
N PHE A 54 -15.71 -16.09 21.39
CA PHE A 54 -15.84 -14.66 21.63
C PHE A 54 -14.91 -14.00 20.61
N TRP A 55 -15.48 -13.45 19.54
CA TRP A 55 -14.71 -12.73 18.53
C TRP A 55 -14.23 -11.42 19.16
N THR A 56 -12.93 -11.32 19.44
CA THR A 56 -12.31 -10.05 19.81
C THR A 56 -12.24 -9.17 18.58
N ASP A 57 -12.60 -7.90 18.73
CA ASP A 57 -12.81 -6.90 17.67
C ASP A 57 -11.60 -6.66 16.73
N GLU A 58 -10.42 -7.19 17.06
CA GLU A 58 -9.20 -7.07 16.25
C GLU A 58 -9.21 -7.93 14.97
N GLU A 59 -10.10 -8.93 14.87
CA GLU A 59 -10.23 -9.77 13.65
C GLU A 59 -11.29 -9.26 12.65
N SER A 60 -12.05 -8.23 13.03
CA SER A 60 -13.15 -7.67 12.23
C SER A 60 -12.71 -6.51 11.32
N THR A 61 -11.50 -5.97 11.49
CA THR A 61 -11.05 -4.74 10.81
C THR A 61 -9.73 -4.93 10.05
N CYS A 62 -9.61 -4.36 8.85
CA CYS A 62 -8.36 -4.35 8.10
C CYS A 62 -7.43 -3.24 8.58
N LEU A 63 -6.32 -3.58 9.24
CA LEU A 63 -5.39 -2.57 9.78
C LEU A 63 -4.59 -1.75 8.74
N ILE A 64 -4.71 -2.06 7.45
CA ILE A 64 -4.07 -1.27 6.38
C ILE A 64 -4.94 -0.06 5.99
N CYS A 65 -6.25 -0.26 5.86
CA CYS A 65 -7.21 0.80 5.49
C CYS A 65 -8.08 1.28 6.65
N LEU A 66 -8.02 0.59 7.80
CA LEU A 66 -8.81 0.83 9.01
C LEU A 66 -10.33 0.67 8.79
N GLU A 67 -10.74 -0.12 7.79
CA GLU A 67 -12.16 -0.43 7.51
C GLU A 67 -12.53 -1.83 8.00
N GLU A 68 -13.76 -1.98 8.51
CA GLU A 68 -14.35 -3.26 8.88
C GLU A 68 -14.47 -4.20 7.66
N PHE A 69 -14.40 -5.50 7.92
CA PHE A 69 -14.62 -6.54 6.92
C PHE A 69 -16.12 -6.80 6.74
N HIS A 70 -16.57 -6.75 5.50
CA HIS A 70 -17.92 -7.16 5.11
C HIS A 70 -17.95 -8.63 4.67
N LEU A 71 -19.15 -9.24 4.66
CA LEU A 71 -19.35 -10.65 4.31
C LEU A 71 -18.78 -11.06 2.94
N LEU A 72 -18.71 -10.11 1.99
CA LEU A 72 -18.23 -10.33 0.63
C LEU A 72 -16.78 -9.90 0.42
N ASP A 73 -16.12 -9.41 1.47
CA ASP A 73 -14.74 -8.95 1.35
C ASP A 73 -13.79 -10.12 1.15
N ARG A 74 -12.96 -10.01 0.12
CA ARG A 74 -11.87 -10.95 -0.10
C ARG A 74 -10.75 -10.66 0.88
N LYS A 75 -10.59 -11.53 1.87
CA LYS A 75 -9.47 -11.48 2.82
C LYS A 75 -8.24 -12.21 2.27
N MET A 76 -7.08 -11.84 2.77
CA MET A 76 -5.82 -12.52 2.56
C MET A 76 -5.08 -12.57 3.88
N SER A 77 -4.70 -13.78 4.30
CA SER A 77 -3.86 -14.00 5.47
C SER A 77 -2.38 -13.84 5.09
N TRP A 78 -1.58 -13.31 6.01
CA TRP A 78 -0.14 -13.26 5.85
C TRP A 78 0.45 -14.66 6.06
N PRO A 79 1.35 -15.18 5.17
CA PRO A 79 1.79 -16.58 5.22
C PRO A 79 2.48 -16.99 6.53
N VAL A 80 3.12 -16.04 7.22
CA VAL A 80 4.02 -16.30 8.37
C VAL A 80 3.32 -16.16 9.73
N CYS A 81 2.22 -15.40 9.79
CA CYS A 81 1.56 -15.04 11.06
C CYS A 81 0.03 -15.04 10.98
N SER A 82 -0.56 -15.46 9.86
CA SER A 82 -2.00 -15.56 9.62
C SER A 82 -2.86 -14.30 9.80
N HIS A 83 -2.27 -13.13 10.10
CA HIS A 83 -3.01 -11.87 10.19
C HIS A 83 -3.73 -11.53 8.88
N ASN A 84 -4.99 -11.12 9.00
CA ASN A 84 -5.89 -10.92 7.87
C ASN A 84 -5.99 -9.46 7.46
N PHE A 85 -6.00 -9.24 6.14
CA PHE A 85 -6.22 -7.93 5.53
C PHE A 85 -7.11 -8.09 4.31
N HIS A 86 -7.70 -7.00 3.80
CA HIS A 86 -8.31 -7.06 2.47
C HIS A 86 -7.25 -7.48 1.45
N LYS A 87 -7.60 -8.39 0.55
CA LYS A 87 -6.68 -8.89 -0.49
C LYS A 87 -6.07 -7.76 -1.31
N ALA A 88 -6.84 -6.71 -1.59
CA ALA A 88 -6.33 -5.52 -2.28
C ALA A 88 -5.30 -4.77 -1.45
N CYS A 89 -5.58 -4.56 -0.16
CA CYS A 89 -4.68 -3.89 0.80
C CYS A 89 -3.37 -4.68 0.97
N ALA A 90 -3.47 -5.99 1.23
CA ALA A 90 -2.30 -6.84 1.37
C ALA A 90 -1.45 -6.89 0.09
N LYS A 91 -2.10 -7.01 -1.09
CA LYS A 91 -1.39 -7.00 -2.38
C LYS A 91 -0.67 -5.68 -2.63
N LYS A 92 -1.27 -4.54 -2.28
CA LYS A 92 -0.62 -3.23 -2.41
C LYS A 92 0.59 -3.13 -1.48
N TRP A 93 0.46 -3.56 -0.23
CA TRP A 93 1.54 -3.54 0.76
C TRP A 93 2.75 -4.38 0.31
N ARG A 94 2.49 -5.62 -0.13
CA ARG A 94 3.51 -6.57 -0.60
C ARG A 94 4.32 -6.10 -1.82
N LYS A 95 3.91 -5.03 -2.51
CA LYS A 95 4.70 -4.48 -3.62
C LYS A 95 6.05 -3.91 -3.17
N ASN A 96 6.11 -3.39 -1.96
CA ASN A 96 7.27 -2.65 -1.46
C ASN A 96 7.73 -3.10 -0.07
N GLN A 97 6.97 -3.97 0.59
CA GLN A 97 7.24 -4.41 1.97
C GLN A 97 7.16 -5.93 2.04
N ASP A 98 8.12 -6.54 2.74
CA ASP A 98 8.24 -7.98 2.95
C ASP A 98 7.72 -8.47 4.30
N HIS A 99 7.20 -7.59 5.14
CA HIS A 99 6.77 -7.91 6.50
C HIS A 99 5.29 -7.62 6.73
N CYS A 100 4.71 -8.36 7.68
CA CYS A 100 3.35 -8.16 8.14
C CYS A 100 3.18 -6.75 8.74
N PRO A 101 2.16 -5.97 8.31
CA PRO A 101 1.88 -4.64 8.90
C PRO A 101 1.59 -4.68 10.41
N LEU A 102 1.08 -5.81 10.92
CA LEU A 102 0.68 -5.94 12.33
C LEU A 102 1.87 -6.36 13.20
N CYS A 103 2.47 -7.52 12.93
CA CYS A 103 3.49 -8.09 13.81
C CYS A 103 4.92 -8.00 13.28
N ARG A 104 5.12 -7.43 12.08
CA ARG A 104 6.42 -7.33 11.40
C ARG A 104 7.09 -8.67 11.05
N GLY A 105 6.35 -9.79 11.13
CA GLY A 105 6.85 -11.08 10.66
C GLY A 105 7.19 -11.05 9.17
N ILE A 106 8.43 -11.39 8.82
CA ILE A 106 9.00 -11.28 7.47
C ILE A 106 8.63 -12.52 6.64
N ASP A 107 8.09 -12.30 5.44
CA ASP A 107 7.94 -13.32 4.41
C ASP A 107 9.26 -13.42 3.62
N GLU A 108 10.10 -14.38 3.99
CA GLU A 108 11.41 -14.63 3.37
C GLU A 108 11.36 -14.79 1.83
N LYS A 109 10.28 -15.39 1.32
CA LYS A 109 10.10 -15.54 -0.13
C LYS A 109 9.89 -14.18 -0.77
N LEU A 110 9.04 -13.35 -0.17
CA LEU A 110 8.78 -11.99 -0.64
C LEU A 110 10.03 -11.10 -0.51
N SER A 111 10.80 -11.23 0.58
CA SER A 111 12.04 -10.48 0.78
C SER A 111 13.04 -10.73 -0.35
N LYS A 112 13.26 -12.00 -0.72
CA LYS A 112 14.10 -12.38 -1.86
C LYS A 112 13.58 -11.85 -3.19
N GLU A 113 12.27 -11.91 -3.40
CA GLU A 113 11.64 -11.38 -4.63
C GLU A 113 11.81 -9.86 -4.75
N LEU A 114 11.57 -9.11 -3.68
CA LEU A 114 11.76 -7.66 -3.65
C LEU A 114 13.24 -7.27 -3.83
N ALA A 115 14.17 -8.01 -3.22
CA ALA A 115 15.61 -7.80 -3.41
C ALA A 115 16.03 -8.03 -4.88
N ALA A 116 15.51 -9.08 -5.52
CA ALA A 116 15.78 -9.35 -6.93
C ALA A 116 15.21 -8.25 -7.86
N LEU A 117 14.01 -7.75 -7.56
CA LEU A 117 13.43 -6.61 -8.29
C LEU A 117 14.24 -5.33 -8.11
N GLN A 118 14.71 -5.07 -6.90
CA GLN A 118 15.54 -3.92 -6.59
C GLN A 118 16.89 -3.99 -7.33
N ALA A 119 17.54 -5.16 -7.35
CA ALA A 119 18.78 -5.38 -8.09
C ALA A 119 18.61 -5.11 -9.60
N LYS A 120 17.51 -5.56 -10.21
CA LYS A 120 17.20 -5.26 -11.62
C LYS A 120 17.05 -3.76 -11.88
N LYS A 121 16.34 -3.06 -10.98
CA LYS A 121 16.14 -1.61 -11.08
C LYS A 121 17.44 -0.83 -10.90
N ASP A 122 18.31 -1.30 -10.00
CA ASP A 122 19.61 -0.68 -9.78
C ASP A 122 20.56 -0.93 -10.96
N GLU A 123 20.48 -2.11 -11.59
CA GLU A 123 21.16 -2.38 -12.85
C GLU A 123 20.66 -1.45 -13.97
N GLU A 124 19.35 -1.31 -14.15
CA GLU A 124 18.74 -0.41 -15.14
C GLU A 124 19.22 1.04 -14.94
N LYS A 125 19.24 1.54 -13.70
CA LYS A 125 19.79 2.86 -13.37
C LYS A 125 21.28 2.96 -13.64
N ARG A 126 22.05 1.90 -13.35
CA ARG A 126 23.49 1.87 -13.60
C ARG A 126 23.78 1.97 -15.10
N VAL A 127 23.06 1.20 -15.91
CA VAL A 127 23.14 1.26 -17.38
C VAL A 127 22.73 2.64 -17.89
N ALA A 128 21.59 3.19 -17.45
CA ALA A 128 21.16 4.53 -17.84
C ALA A 128 22.21 5.61 -17.50
N THR A 129 22.82 5.52 -16.31
CA THR A 129 23.89 6.46 -15.90
C THR A 129 25.16 6.30 -16.75
N LEU A 130 25.49 5.07 -17.14
CA LEU A 130 26.62 4.77 -18.01
C LEU A 130 26.40 5.32 -19.42
N GLU A 131 25.20 5.13 -19.97
CA GLU A 131 24.77 5.68 -21.26
C GLU A 131 24.82 7.20 -21.25
N ASP A 132 24.25 7.84 -20.22
CA ASP A 132 24.30 9.29 -20.03
C ASP A 132 25.75 9.81 -20.00
N ALA A 133 26.62 9.20 -19.20
CA ALA A 133 28.03 9.60 -19.12
C ALA A 133 28.76 9.44 -20.46
N THR A 134 28.46 8.37 -21.20
CA THR A 134 29.02 8.13 -22.54
C THR A 134 28.56 9.19 -23.53
N GLN A 135 27.27 9.56 -23.51
CA GLN A 135 26.73 10.62 -24.36
C GLN A 135 27.36 11.98 -24.04
N GLN A 136 27.62 12.28 -22.76
CA GLN A 136 28.31 13.51 -22.36
C GLN A 136 29.74 13.57 -22.91
N LEU A 137 30.46 12.45 -22.95
CA LEU A 137 31.79 12.39 -23.58
C LEU A 137 31.73 12.60 -25.08
N LEU A 138 30.78 11.94 -25.77
CA LEU A 138 30.59 12.12 -27.22
C LEU A 138 30.30 13.58 -27.58
N ASN A 139 29.49 14.27 -26.76
CA ASN A 139 29.15 15.67 -26.98
C ASN A 139 30.34 16.63 -26.81
N LEU A 140 31.34 16.28 -25.99
CA LEU A 140 32.56 17.09 -25.81
C LEU A 140 33.52 16.97 -27.00
N GLY A 141 33.46 15.87 -27.76
CA GLY A 141 34.30 15.66 -28.94
C GLY A 141 35.80 15.73 -28.65
N ASN A 142 36.52 16.63 -29.34
CA ASN A 142 37.96 16.84 -29.13
C ASN A 142 38.19 18.03 -28.18
N PRO A 143 38.60 17.81 -26.92
CA PRO A 143 38.73 18.88 -25.94
C PRO A 143 39.88 19.84 -26.30
N SER A 144 39.52 21.10 -26.52
CA SER A 144 40.41 22.19 -26.94
C SER A 144 40.99 22.98 -25.76
N ASN A 145 40.27 23.01 -24.64
CA ASN A 145 40.62 23.82 -23.46
C ASN A 145 40.62 23.01 -22.15
N GLU A 146 41.20 23.58 -21.10
CA GLU A 146 41.36 22.91 -19.80
C GLU A 146 40.04 22.56 -19.11
N TRP A 147 38.97 23.32 -19.35
CA TRP A 147 37.66 23.01 -18.78
C TRP A 147 37.06 21.76 -19.43
N GLU A 148 37.11 21.66 -20.75
CA GLU A 148 36.65 20.48 -21.51
C GLU A 148 37.43 19.23 -21.09
N LYS A 149 38.76 19.34 -20.98
CA LYS A 149 39.61 18.24 -20.47
C LYS A 149 39.20 17.79 -19.06
N ARG A 150 38.87 18.74 -18.16
CA ARG A 150 38.37 18.42 -16.81
C ARG A 150 37.01 17.72 -16.84
N GLN A 151 36.11 18.11 -17.74
CA GLN A 151 34.82 17.42 -17.90
C GLN A 151 34.99 16.01 -18.47
N VAL A 152 35.87 15.82 -19.45
CA VAL A 152 36.23 14.49 -19.97
C VAL A 152 36.74 13.60 -18.84
N ALA A 153 37.76 14.04 -18.10
CA ALA A 153 38.32 13.29 -16.98
C ALA A 153 37.30 13.02 -15.85
N ARG A 154 36.26 13.86 -15.71
CA ARG A 154 35.16 13.61 -14.77
C ARG A 154 34.29 12.45 -15.26
N TRP A 155 33.83 12.48 -16.51
CA TRP A 155 32.93 11.46 -17.05
C TRP A 155 33.63 10.12 -17.27
N GLU A 156 34.89 10.11 -17.69
CA GLU A 156 35.71 8.89 -17.75
C GLU A 156 35.82 8.20 -16.38
N ARG A 157 35.95 8.96 -15.29
CA ARG A 157 35.94 8.41 -13.93
C ARG A 157 34.60 7.80 -13.56
N VAL A 158 33.49 8.36 -14.03
CA VAL A 158 32.14 7.81 -13.83
C VAL A 158 32.01 6.50 -14.58
N ILE A 159 32.33 6.47 -15.87
CA ILE A 159 32.29 5.26 -16.71
C ILE A 159 33.15 4.15 -16.09
N ARG A 160 34.41 4.45 -15.76
CA ARG A 160 35.33 3.47 -15.14
C ARG A 160 34.81 2.90 -13.83
N ARG A 161 34.00 3.65 -13.07
CA ARG A 161 33.37 3.15 -11.84
C ARG A 161 32.21 2.22 -12.14
N LEU A 162 31.38 2.53 -13.14
CA LEU A 162 30.16 1.79 -13.45
C LEU A 162 30.40 0.54 -14.31
N SER A 163 31.49 0.48 -15.07
CA SER A 163 31.88 -0.68 -15.89
C SER A 163 32.57 -1.81 -15.10
N LYS A 164 32.73 -1.67 -13.78
CA LYS A 164 33.23 -2.72 -12.87
C LYS A 164 32.07 -3.48 -12.25
#